data_AF-A0A117MN54-F1
#
_entry.id   AF-A0A117MN54-F1
#
_cell.length_a   1.000
_cell.length_b   1.000
_cell.length_c   1.000
_cell.angle_alpha   90.00
_cell.angle_beta   90.00
_cell.angle_gamma   90.00
#
_symmetry.space_group_name_H-M   'P 1'
#
loop_
_entity.id
_entity.type
_entity.pdbx_description
1 polymer ?
#
loop_
_entity_poly.entity_id
_entity_poly.type
_entity_poly.pdbx_seq_one_letter_code
_entity_poly.pdbx_strand_id
1 'polypeptide(L)'
;MASIAQRVKELRGRRGWTAAQLGKALDKHGIRWDRFTVANLENGKRQNVTVQELFALALALDVSPTSLLVPLDDRPYQVTPTRTENSDMVRAWVRGEDPLPGTDERTYRAEVSLADLHRAHTTTLEEQAARIARMKGITLSDGFREIADRLDQEGGSRG
;
A
#
# COMPACT_ATOMS: atom_id res chain seq x y z
N MET A 1 9.74 11.71 2.92
CA MET A 1 9.05 10.50 3.40
C MET A 1 7.56 10.74 3.37
N ALA A 2 6.80 9.91 2.66
CA ALA A 2 5.35 9.96 2.74
C ALA A 2 4.91 9.07 3.92
N SER A 3 4.47 9.70 5.01
CA SER A 3 4.01 9.00 6.22
C SER A 3 2.56 8.52 6.07
N ILE A 4 2.15 7.57 6.91
CA ILE A 4 0.75 7.14 7.04
C ILE A 4 -0.16 8.37 7.19
N ALA A 5 0.25 9.36 8.00
CA ALA A 5 -0.48 10.61 8.19
C ALA A 5 -0.74 11.39 6.89
N GLN A 6 0.29 11.56 6.06
CA GLN A 6 0.15 12.26 4.78
C GLN A 6 -0.79 11.51 3.84
N ARG A 7 -0.69 10.18 3.81
CA ARG A 7 -1.54 9.34 2.97
C ARG A 7 -2.99 9.32 3.41
N VAL A 8 -3.25 9.29 4.72
CA VAL A 8 -4.60 9.43 5.30
C VAL A 8 -5.21 10.77 4.94
N LYS A 9 -4.45 11.87 5.09
CA LYS A 9 -4.91 13.23 4.74
C LYS A 9 -5.31 13.32 3.27
N GLU A 10 -4.48 12.76 2.40
CA GLU A 10 -4.72 12.75 0.96
C GLU A 10 -6.00 11.97 0.61
N LEU A 11 -6.16 10.73 1.11
CA LEU A 11 -7.32 9.89 0.83
C LEU A 11 -8.61 10.48 1.41
N ARG A 12 -8.55 11.04 2.63
CA ARG A 12 -9.67 11.76 3.23
C ARG A 12 -10.07 12.96 2.37
N GLY A 13 -9.09 13.72 1.88
CA GLY A 13 -9.30 14.85 0.98
C GLY A 13 -9.95 14.44 -0.35
N ARG A 14 -9.49 13.35 -0.97
CA ARG A 14 -10.08 12.79 -2.21
C ARG A 14 -11.55 12.40 -2.04
N ARG A 15 -11.95 11.98 -0.82
CA ARG A 15 -13.35 11.69 -0.47
C ARG A 15 -14.20 12.93 -0.15
N GLY A 16 -13.59 14.12 -0.09
CA GLY A 16 -14.27 15.35 0.35
C GLY A 16 -14.67 15.31 1.83
N TRP A 17 -14.05 14.43 2.64
CA TRP A 17 -14.41 14.25 4.04
C TRP A 17 -13.71 15.26 4.93
N THR A 18 -14.41 15.74 5.95
CA THR A 18 -13.85 16.46 7.09
C THR A 18 -13.14 15.50 8.04
N ALA A 19 -12.26 16.02 8.91
CA ALA A 19 -11.62 15.24 9.96
C ALA A 19 -12.64 14.55 10.89
N ALA A 20 -13.75 15.22 11.22
CA ALA A 20 -14.82 14.65 12.04
C ALA A 20 -15.54 13.49 11.34
N GLN A 21 -15.74 13.56 10.02
CA GLN A 21 -16.33 12.48 9.25
C GLN A 21 -15.44 11.25 9.20
N LEU A 22 -14.11 11.41 9.09
CA LEU A 22 -13.18 10.29 9.21
C LEU A 22 -13.25 9.66 10.61
N GLY A 23 -13.28 10.47 11.68
CA GLY A 23 -13.47 9.97 13.04
C GLY A 23 -14.74 9.12 13.19
N LYS A 24 -15.87 9.63 12.69
CA LYS A 24 -17.15 8.90 12.67
C LYS A 24 -17.10 7.61 11.83
N ALA A 25 -16.31 7.58 10.77
CA ALA A 25 -16.12 6.37 9.97
C ALA A 25 -15.31 5.31 10.74
N LEU A 26 -14.28 5.73 11.48
CA LEU A 26 -13.48 4.85 12.34
C LEU A 26 -14.30 4.26 13.50
N ASP A 27 -15.27 5.00 14.05
CA ASP A 27 -16.16 4.50 15.12
C ASP A 27 -16.88 3.20 14.73
N LYS A 28 -17.22 3.03 13.45
CA LYS A 28 -17.86 1.81 12.92
C LYS A 28 -16.99 0.56 13.07
N HIS A 29 -15.68 0.75 13.23
CA HIS A 29 -14.68 -0.29 13.39
C HIS A 29 -14.10 -0.33 14.81
N GLY A 30 -14.77 0.31 15.78
CA GLY A 30 -14.38 0.30 17.18
C GLY A 30 -13.22 1.24 17.55
N ILE A 31 -12.76 2.07 16.61
CA ILE A 31 -11.68 3.05 16.84
C ILE A 31 -12.28 4.44 17.05
N ARG A 32 -12.23 4.93 18.29
CA ARG A 32 -12.76 6.25 18.65
C ARG A 32 -11.72 7.34 18.46
N TRP A 33 -11.79 8.03 17.32
CA TRP A 33 -11.01 9.23 17.06
C TRP A 33 -11.94 10.42 16.89
N ASP A 34 -11.66 11.50 17.62
CA ASP A 34 -12.34 12.78 17.39
C ASP A 34 -11.66 13.58 16.27
N ARG A 35 -12.25 14.72 15.91
CA ARG A 35 -11.69 15.61 14.87
C ARG A 35 -10.25 16.05 15.19
N PHE A 36 -9.92 16.21 16.46
CA PHE A 36 -8.61 16.69 16.90
C PHE A 36 -7.56 15.60 16.78
N THR A 37 -7.92 14.36 17.07
CA THR A 37 -7.06 13.19 16.92
C THR A 37 -6.67 12.99 15.45
N VAL A 38 -7.65 13.07 14.54
CA VAL A 38 -7.41 13.04 13.10
C VAL A 38 -6.51 14.20 12.69
N ALA A 39 -6.82 15.43 13.09
CA ALA A 39 -5.99 16.60 12.76
C ALA A 39 -4.56 16.51 13.34
N ASN A 40 -4.40 15.93 14.53
CA ASN A 40 -3.09 15.73 15.15
C ASN A 40 -2.26 14.70 14.38
N LEU A 41 -2.87 13.61 13.91
CA LEU A 41 -2.19 12.67 13.01
C LEU A 41 -1.74 13.39 11.73
N GLU A 42 -2.67 14.05 11.04
CA GLU A 42 -2.42 14.64 9.72
C GLU A 42 -1.42 15.79 9.72
N ASN A 43 -1.23 16.44 10.87
CA ASN A 43 -0.22 17.48 11.06
C ASN A 43 1.06 16.96 11.73
N GLY A 44 1.19 15.64 11.91
CA GLY A 44 2.38 15.00 12.48
C GLY A 44 2.57 15.18 13.99
N LYS A 45 1.62 15.81 14.69
CA LYS A 45 1.62 15.91 16.17
C LYS A 45 1.42 14.55 16.84
N ARG A 46 0.65 13.68 16.20
CA ARG A 46 0.53 12.26 16.55
C ARG A 46 1.33 11.44 15.54
N GLN A 47 2.37 10.75 16.01
CA GLN A 47 3.26 9.96 15.15
C GLN A 47 2.95 8.45 15.19
N ASN A 48 2.27 8.00 16.25
CA ASN A 48 1.98 6.59 16.46
C ASN A 48 0.56 6.24 15.97
N VAL A 49 0.49 5.17 15.18
CA VAL A 49 -0.73 4.51 14.73
C VAL A 49 -0.59 3.03 15.08
N THR A 50 -1.52 2.48 15.85
CA THR A 50 -1.50 1.04 16.17
C THR A 50 -1.91 0.22 14.94
N VAL A 51 -1.64 -1.09 14.93
CA VAL A 51 -2.06 -1.98 13.84
C VAL A 51 -3.59 -2.00 13.68
N GLN A 52 -4.34 -1.97 14.79
CA GLN A 52 -5.80 -1.90 14.75
C GLN A 52 -6.29 -0.58 14.14
N GLU A 53 -5.64 0.54 14.48
CA GLU A 53 -5.95 1.85 13.88
C GLU A 53 -5.61 1.88 12.39
N LEU A 54 -4.50 1.28 11.97
CA LEU A 54 -4.13 1.14 10.56
C LEU A 54 -5.19 0.36 9.77
N PHE A 55 -5.68 -0.77 10.31
CA PHE A 55 -6.75 -1.54 9.67
C PHE A 55 -8.08 -0.80 9.66
N ALA A 56 -8.45 -0.11 10.74
CA ALA A 56 -9.66 0.71 10.76
C ALA A 56 -9.59 1.87 9.75
N LEU A 57 -8.44 2.52 9.60
CA LEU A 57 -8.20 3.54 8.57
C LEU A 57 -8.33 2.96 7.16
N ALA A 58 -7.74 1.77 6.92
CA ALA A 58 -7.83 1.08 5.63
C ALA A 58 -9.28 0.76 5.27
N LEU A 59 -10.05 0.21 6.22
CA LEU A 59 -11.48 -0.08 6.07
C LEU A 59 -12.30 1.19 5.83
N ALA A 60 -12.10 2.24 6.64
CA ALA A 60 -12.86 3.48 6.52
C ALA A 60 -12.58 4.23 5.21
N LEU A 61 -11.37 4.11 4.67
CA LEU A 61 -10.92 4.77 3.44
C LEU A 61 -11.04 3.88 2.20
N ASP A 62 -11.57 2.66 2.33
CA ASP A 62 -11.65 1.60 1.31
C ASP A 62 -10.36 1.43 0.50
N VAL A 63 -9.25 1.26 1.22
CA VAL A 63 -7.93 1.00 0.62
C VAL A 63 -7.23 -0.16 1.33
N SER A 64 -6.17 -0.72 0.74
CA SER A 64 -5.38 -1.74 1.42
C SER A 64 -4.51 -1.13 2.52
N PRO A 65 -4.24 -1.84 3.63
CA PRO A 65 -3.29 -1.40 4.64
C PRO A 65 -1.90 -1.11 4.05
N THR A 66 -1.47 -1.93 3.09
CA THR A 66 -0.20 -1.73 2.36
C THR A 66 -0.14 -0.37 1.66
N SER A 67 -1.24 0.11 1.08
CA SER A 67 -1.27 1.41 0.38
C SER A 67 -1.30 2.63 1.32
N LEU A 68 -1.62 2.42 2.60
CA LEU A 68 -1.46 3.42 3.66
C LEU A 68 -0.03 3.40 4.21
N LEU A 69 0.53 2.20 4.38
CA LEU A 69 1.87 1.98 4.93
C LEU A 69 2.95 2.46 3.96
N VAL A 70 2.86 2.03 2.69
CA VAL A 70 3.79 2.32 1.60
C VAL A 70 3.02 3.02 0.49
N PRO A 71 3.08 4.37 0.43
CA PRO A 71 2.36 5.16 -0.58
C PRO A 71 2.73 4.76 -2.00
N LEU A 72 1.81 4.97 -2.95
CA LEU A 72 1.93 4.49 -4.35
C LEU A 72 2.93 5.29 -5.21
N ASP A 73 3.71 6.19 -4.62
CA ASP A 73 4.76 6.88 -5.35
C ASP A 73 6.04 6.03 -5.43
N ASP A 74 6.94 6.43 -6.32
CA ASP A 74 8.19 5.71 -6.61
C ASP A 74 9.36 6.21 -5.77
N ARG A 75 9.09 7.05 -4.75
CA ARG A 75 10.16 7.57 -3.90
C ARG A 75 10.69 6.44 -3.02
N PRO A 76 11.99 6.41 -2.70
CA PRO A 76 12.53 5.42 -1.76
C PRO A 76 11.80 5.47 -0.40
N TYR A 77 11.53 4.30 0.16
CA TYR A 77 10.81 4.12 1.41
C TYR A 77 11.77 3.68 2.53
N GLN A 78 11.78 4.46 3.62
CA GLN A 78 12.56 4.12 4.81
C GLN A 78 11.82 3.07 5.64
N VAL A 79 12.21 1.80 5.45
CA VAL A 79 11.65 0.63 6.15
C VAL A 79 11.98 0.67 7.64
N THR A 80 13.23 1.04 7.97
CA THR A 80 13.72 1.24 9.35
C THR A 80 14.64 2.47 9.39
N PRO A 81 15.00 3.00 10.58
CA PRO A 81 15.90 4.15 10.66
C PRO A 81 17.22 3.97 9.88
N THR A 82 17.69 2.73 9.70
CA THR A 82 18.96 2.40 9.04
C THR A 82 18.77 1.73 7.67
N ARG A 83 17.54 1.54 7.19
CA ARG A 83 17.25 0.82 5.95
C ARG A 83 16.22 1.55 5.09
N THR A 84 16.61 1.87 3.86
CA THR A 84 15.75 2.47 2.85
C THR A 84 15.80 1.60 1.60
N GLU A 85 14.63 1.35 1.00
CA GLU A 85 14.48 0.47 -0.16
C GLU A 85 13.55 1.11 -1.20
N ASN A 86 13.51 0.55 -2.41
CA ASN A 86 12.52 0.96 -3.41
C ASN A 86 11.09 0.65 -2.92
N SER A 87 10.15 1.60 -3.12
CA SER A 87 8.78 1.45 -2.61
C SER A 87 8.03 0.23 -3.18
N ASP A 88 8.26 -0.16 -4.43
CA ASP A 88 7.65 -1.38 -4.99
C ASP A 88 8.17 -2.65 -4.34
N MET A 89 9.47 -2.70 -4.05
CA MET A 89 10.06 -3.82 -3.33
C MET A 89 9.50 -3.94 -1.91
N VAL A 90 9.35 -2.81 -1.20
CA VAL A 90 8.72 -2.81 0.12
C VAL A 90 7.25 -3.23 0.04
N ARG A 91 6.52 -2.77 -0.98
CA ARG A 91 5.14 -3.18 -1.25
C ARG A 91 5.03 -4.70 -1.48
N ALA A 92 5.90 -5.28 -2.30
CA ALA A 92 5.94 -6.72 -2.56
C ALA A 92 6.29 -7.51 -1.29
N TRP A 93 7.30 -7.03 -0.55
CA TRP A 93 7.72 -7.63 0.71
C TRP A 93 6.60 -7.67 1.77
N VAL A 94 5.89 -6.55 1.95
CA VAL A 94 4.75 -6.46 2.88
C VAL A 94 3.60 -7.37 2.48
N ARG A 95 3.43 -7.65 1.17
CA ARG A 95 2.39 -8.56 0.67
C ARG A 95 2.77 -10.05 0.76
N GLY A 96 4.00 -10.38 1.16
CA GLY A 96 4.47 -11.77 1.14
C GLY A 96 4.93 -12.25 -0.25
N GLU A 97 5.10 -11.34 -1.21
CA GLU A 97 5.39 -11.67 -2.62
C GLU A 97 6.89 -11.93 -2.83
N ASP A 98 7.76 -11.04 -2.36
CA ASP A 98 9.22 -11.13 -2.56
C ASP A 98 10.02 -10.64 -1.35
N PRO A 99 11.15 -11.29 -0.99
CA PRO A 99 12.00 -10.82 0.09
C PRO A 99 12.72 -9.51 -0.27
N LEU A 100 13.06 -8.70 0.73
CA LEU A 100 13.95 -7.57 0.51
C LEU A 100 15.40 -8.05 0.26
N PRO A 101 16.23 -7.30 -0.48
CA PRO A 101 17.62 -7.67 -0.76
C PRO A 101 18.43 -7.90 0.52
N GLY A 102 19.33 -8.90 0.49
CA GLY A 102 20.17 -9.21 1.66
C GLY A 102 19.43 -9.79 2.86
N THR A 103 18.15 -10.17 2.72
CA THR A 103 17.46 -11.01 3.71
C THR A 103 17.59 -12.49 3.33
N ASP A 104 17.40 -13.39 4.29
CA ASP A 104 17.40 -14.83 4.03
C ASP A 104 16.12 -15.25 3.30
N GLU A 105 16.24 -15.45 1.99
CA GLU A 105 15.13 -15.85 1.13
C GLU A 105 14.52 -17.19 1.55
N ARG A 106 15.33 -18.16 2.00
CA ARG A 106 14.80 -19.47 2.39
C ARG A 106 13.87 -19.34 3.58
N THR A 107 14.29 -18.59 4.59
CA THR A 107 13.48 -18.31 5.78
C THR A 107 12.22 -17.54 5.41
N TYR A 108 12.34 -16.49 4.57
CA TYR A 108 11.17 -15.72 4.12
C TYR A 108 10.13 -16.61 3.43
N ARG A 109 10.56 -17.41 2.44
CA ARG A 109 9.67 -18.27 1.65
C ARG A 109 9.04 -19.40 2.47
N ALA A 110 9.72 -19.88 3.52
CA ALA A 110 9.19 -20.91 4.41
C ALA A 110 8.00 -20.42 5.25
N GLU A 111 7.90 -19.11 5.49
CA GLU A 111 6.83 -18.47 6.27
C GLU A 111 5.68 -17.95 5.39
N VAL A 112 5.75 -18.11 4.06
CA VAL A 112 4.65 -17.76 3.14
C VAL A 112 3.66 -18.92 3.07
N SER A 113 2.36 -18.62 3.23
CA SER A 113 1.33 -19.65 3.16
C SER A 113 1.29 -20.31 1.77
N LEU A 114 0.96 -21.61 1.71
CA LEU A 114 0.82 -22.32 0.42
C LEU A 114 -0.20 -21.67 -0.51
N ALA A 115 -1.26 -21.07 0.04
CA ALA A 115 -2.28 -20.38 -0.75
C ALA A 115 -1.73 -19.11 -1.43
N ASP A 116 -0.85 -18.37 -0.75
CA ASP A 116 -0.23 -17.16 -1.30
C ASP A 116 0.84 -17.51 -2.34
N LEU A 117 1.60 -18.59 -2.11
CA LEU A 117 2.54 -19.14 -3.10
C LEU A 117 1.85 -19.49 -4.42
N HIS A 118 0.69 -20.17 -4.37
CA HIS A 118 -0.08 -20.49 -5.57
C HIS A 118 -0.58 -19.24 -6.30
N ARG A 119 -1.00 -18.20 -5.58
CA ARG A 119 -1.54 -16.98 -6.19
C ARG A 119 -0.48 -16.19 -6.98
N ALA A 120 0.76 -16.19 -6.51
CA ALA A 120 1.89 -15.55 -7.20
C ALA A 120 2.20 -16.20 -8.57
N HIS A 121 2.00 -17.51 -8.70
CA HIS A 121 2.37 -18.27 -9.90
C HIS A 121 1.26 -18.36 -10.98
N THR A 122 0.00 -18.06 -10.66
CA THR A 122 -1.15 -18.50 -11.50
C THR A 122 -1.85 -17.38 -12.28
N THR A 123 -1.41 -16.11 -12.19
CA THR A 123 -2.10 -15.03 -12.94
C THR A 123 -1.38 -14.75 -14.26
N THR A 124 -2.03 -15.02 -15.39
CA THR A 124 -1.49 -14.69 -16.72
C THR A 124 -1.43 -13.18 -16.94
N LEU A 125 -0.52 -12.71 -17.81
CA LEU A 125 -0.42 -11.29 -18.18
C LEU A 125 -1.73 -10.74 -18.73
N GLU A 126 -2.48 -11.57 -19.47
CA GLU A 126 -3.79 -11.20 -20.02
C GLU A 126 -4.84 -11.00 -18.92
N GLU A 127 -4.90 -11.90 -17.93
CA GLU A 127 -5.78 -11.74 -16.77
C GLU A 127 -5.43 -10.50 -15.95
N GLN A 128 -4.13 -10.21 -15.79
CA GLN A 128 -3.66 -9.00 -15.13
C GLN A 128 -4.08 -7.74 -15.89
N ALA A 129 -3.86 -7.70 -17.21
CA ALA A 129 -4.24 -6.59 -18.07
C ALA A 129 -5.75 -6.36 -18.05
N ALA A 130 -6.55 -7.44 -18.15
CA ALA A 130 -8.00 -7.38 -18.09
C ALA A 130 -8.51 -6.89 -16.73
N ARG A 131 -7.81 -7.23 -15.63
CA ARG A 131 -8.12 -6.71 -14.30
C ARG A 131 -7.83 -5.21 -14.19
N ILE A 132 -6.67 -4.75 -14.67
CA ILE A 132 -6.30 -3.32 -14.69
C ILE A 132 -7.29 -2.52 -15.53
N ALA A 133 -7.60 -3.01 -16.74
CA ALA A 133 -8.54 -2.40 -17.67
C ALA A 133 -9.91 -2.18 -17.00
N ARG A 134 -10.46 -3.22 -16.37
CA ARG A 134 -11.72 -3.14 -15.62
C ARG A 134 -11.65 -2.15 -14.45
N MET A 135 -10.57 -2.19 -13.66
CA MET A 135 -10.42 -1.31 -12.49
C MET A 135 -10.27 0.17 -12.85
N LYS A 136 -9.51 0.46 -13.92
CA LYS A 136 -9.21 1.84 -14.35
C LYS A 136 -10.20 2.40 -15.37
N GLY A 137 -11.12 1.58 -15.89
CA GLY A 137 -12.05 1.98 -16.94
C GLY A 137 -11.37 2.26 -18.28
N ILE A 138 -10.31 1.50 -18.60
CA ILE A 138 -9.48 1.66 -19.82
C ILE A 138 -9.58 0.41 -20.70
N THR A 139 -9.04 0.48 -21.92
CA THR A 139 -9.03 -0.68 -22.83
C THR A 139 -8.05 -1.75 -22.37
N LEU A 140 -8.22 -2.99 -22.85
CA LEU A 140 -7.28 -4.08 -22.58
C LEU A 140 -5.87 -3.76 -23.08
N SER A 141 -5.74 -3.15 -24.26
CA SER A 141 -4.47 -2.72 -24.83
C SER A 141 -3.77 -1.63 -24.01
N ASP A 142 -4.52 -0.73 -23.38
CA ASP A 142 -3.96 0.25 -22.43
C ASP A 142 -3.54 -0.43 -21.12
N GLY A 143 -4.29 -1.44 -20.68
CA GLY A 143 -3.91 -2.29 -19.55
C GLY A 143 -2.59 -3.03 -19.79
N PHE A 144 -2.37 -3.55 -21.00
CA PHE A 144 -1.09 -4.17 -21.37
C PHE A 144 0.08 -3.17 -21.39
N ARG A 145 -0.13 -1.96 -21.95
CA ARG A 145 0.88 -0.90 -21.95
C ARG A 145 1.32 -0.53 -20.55
N GLU A 146 0.37 -0.36 -19.63
CA GLU A 146 0.67 -0.06 -18.22
C GLU A 146 1.52 -1.17 -17.55
N ILE A 147 1.28 -2.44 -17.87
CA ILE A 147 2.10 -3.55 -17.33
C ILE A 147 3.51 -3.51 -17.90
N ALA A 148 3.64 -3.29 -19.22
CA ALA A 148 4.94 -3.20 -19.88
C ALA A 148 5.78 -2.03 -19.35
N ASP A 149 5.18 -0.84 -19.20
CA ASP A 149 5.85 0.35 -18.67
C ASP A 149 6.42 0.11 -17.26
N ARG A 150 5.76 -0.71 -16.45
CA ARG A 150 6.24 -1.08 -15.10
C ARG A 150 7.38 -2.08 -15.14
N LEU A 151 7.29 -3.10 -16.01
CA LEU A 151 8.36 -4.09 -16.18
C LEU A 151 9.65 -3.44 -16.70
N ASP A 152 9.54 -2.47 -17.62
CA ASP A 152 10.69 -1.72 -18.14
C ASP A 152 11.35 -0.85 -17.07
N GLN A 153 10.57 -0.27 -16.15
CA GLN A 153 11.09 0.49 -15.01
C GLN A 153 11.80 -0.41 -13.99
N GLU A 154 11.33 -1.64 -13.78
CA GLU A 154 11.96 -2.63 -12.91
C GLU A 154 13.27 -3.20 -13.51
N GLY A 155 13.32 -3.38 -14.83
CA GLY A 155 14.50 -3.85 -15.57
C GLY A 155 15.65 -2.84 -15.61
N GLY A 156 15.34 -1.53 -15.65
CA GLY A 156 16.34 -0.45 -15.71
C GLY A 156 17.13 -0.20 -14.41
N SER A 157 16.66 -0.70 -13.27
CA SER A 157 17.32 -0.51 -11.96
C SER A 157 18.34 -1.62 -11.60
N ARG A 158 18.55 -2.61 -12.47
CA ARG A 158 19.52 -3.72 -12.29
C ARG A 158 20.79 -3.59 -13.17
N GLY A 159 20.98 -2.45 -13.84
CA GLY A 159 22.15 -2.13 -14.67
C GLY A 159 23.22 -1.33 -13.94
#